data_AF-A0A6G1ATS8-F1
#
_entry.id   AF-A0A6G1ATS8-F1
#
_cell.length_a   1.000
_cell.length_b   1.000
_cell.length_c   1.000
_cell.angle_alpha   90.00
_cell.angle_beta   90.00
_cell.angle_gamma   90.00
#
_symmetry.space_group_name_H-M   'P 1'
#
loop_
_entity.id
_entity.type
_entity.pdbx_description
1 polymer ?
#
loop_
_entity_poly.entity_id
_entity_poly.type
_entity_poly.pdbx_seq_one_letter_code
_entity_poly.pdbx_strand_id
1 'polypeptide(L)'
;LKNVINEMQNKMEVFNARTEEAERRRGESEDTNTEKKEAEKKRDKLIQEHKRRVQELSDTIKQNNIHIIGIPEEEERGKGAEGVLEQIIAENFPNMGKETDTEIQEAQRTPLRHNLNQSSA
;
A
#
# COMPACT_ATOMS: atom_id res chain seq x y z
N LEU A 1 -3.78 47.62 53.57
CA LEU A 1 -3.60 48.13 52.20
C LEU A 1 -2.21 47.80 51.63
N LYS A 2 -1.11 48.31 52.20
CA LYS A 2 0.26 48.09 51.66
C LYS A 2 0.67 46.62 51.50
N ASN A 3 0.39 45.76 52.49
CA ASN A 3 0.72 44.33 52.41
C ASN A 3 -0.05 43.61 51.29
N VAL A 4 -1.33 43.94 51.12
CA VAL A 4 -2.18 43.35 50.07
C VAL A 4 -1.67 43.75 48.68
N ILE A 5 -1.23 45.00 48.51
CA ILE A 5 -0.62 45.49 47.27
C ILE A 5 0.67 44.71 46.95
N ASN A 6 1.56 44.50 47.92
CA ASN A 6 2.79 43.73 47.72
C ASN A 6 2.51 42.26 47.38
N GLU A 7 1.51 41.63 48.01
CA GLU A 7 1.11 40.25 47.67
C GLU A 7 0.57 40.14 46.25
N MET A 8 -0.20 41.13 45.79
CA MET A 8 -0.70 41.19 44.41
C MET A 8 0.45 41.35 43.41
N GLN A 9 1.43 42.21 43.71
CA GLN A 9 2.62 42.40 42.87
C GLN A 9 3.43 41.09 42.73
N ASN A 10 3.72 40.41 43.84
CA ASN A 10 4.45 39.13 43.81
C ASN A 10 3.69 38.06 43.00
N LYS A 11 2.36 37.97 43.14
CA LYS A 11 1.55 37.02 42.36
C LYS A 11 1.57 37.36 40.87
N MET A 12 1.57 38.65 40.52
CA MET A 12 1.67 39.11 39.14
C MET A 12 3.02 38.77 38.53
N GLU A 13 4.13 38.95 39.26
CA GLU A 13 5.46 38.55 38.82
C GLU A 13 5.55 37.05 38.56
N VAL A 14 5.03 36.22 39.48
CA VAL A 14 4.99 34.75 39.30
C VAL A 14 4.13 34.37 38.10
N PHE A 15 3.00 35.05 37.89
CA PHE A 15 2.13 34.80 36.74
C PHE A 15 2.80 35.16 35.41
N ASN A 16 3.49 36.30 35.36
CA ASN A 16 4.22 36.74 34.16
C ASN A 16 5.33 35.77 33.80
N ALA A 17 6.16 35.36 34.78
CA ALA A 17 7.22 34.38 34.54
C ALA A 17 6.68 33.03 34.02
N ARG A 18 5.52 32.58 34.55
CA ARG A 18 4.84 31.37 34.05
C ARG A 18 4.30 31.56 32.62
N THR A 19 3.82 32.75 32.30
CA THR A 19 3.30 33.08 30.97
C THR A 19 4.42 33.10 29.94
N GLU A 20 5.54 33.77 30.24
CA GLU A 20 6.72 33.80 29.39
C GLU A 20 7.28 32.40 29.12
N GLU A 21 7.38 31.56 30.15
CA GLU A 21 7.84 30.17 29.97
C GLU A 21 6.86 29.33 29.15
N ALA A 22 5.54 29.54 29.32
CA ALA A 22 4.53 28.87 28.50
C ALA A 22 4.58 29.32 27.02
N GLU A 23 4.82 30.61 26.77
CA GLU A 23 5.03 31.14 25.41
C GLU A 23 6.29 30.58 24.76
N ARG A 24 7.40 30.50 25.52
CA ARG A 24 8.66 29.93 25.05
C ARG A 24 8.50 28.46 24.64
N ARG A 25 7.85 27.65 25.48
CA ARG A 25 7.54 26.24 25.17
C ARG A 25 6.60 26.10 23.97
N ARG A 26 5.65 27.03 23.81
CA ARG A 26 4.78 27.04 22.63
C ARG A 26 5.59 27.29 21.37
N GLY A 27 6.50 28.26 21.38
CA GLY A 27 7.39 28.52 20.24
C GLY A 27 8.23 27.30 19.86
N GLU A 28 8.89 26.66 20.83
CA GLU A 28 9.64 25.42 20.60
C GLU A 28 8.76 24.29 20.02
N SER A 29 7.53 24.16 20.53
CA SER A 29 6.57 23.17 20.02
C SER A 29 6.08 23.52 18.62
N GLU A 30 5.92 24.79 18.28
CA GLU A 30 5.52 25.24 16.94
C GLU A 30 6.64 24.96 15.93
N ASP A 31 7.88 25.30 16.25
CA ASP A 31 9.05 25.03 15.41
C ASP A 31 9.18 23.54 15.12
N THR A 32 9.19 22.69 16.16
CA THR A 32 9.27 21.23 15.98
C THR A 32 8.09 20.66 15.18
N ASN A 33 6.90 21.26 15.28
CA ASN A 33 5.74 20.84 14.50
C ASN A 33 5.89 21.22 13.02
N THR A 34 6.45 22.39 12.71
CA THR A 34 6.75 22.77 11.32
C THR A 34 7.75 21.83 10.67
N GLU A 35 8.84 21.48 11.36
CA GLU A 35 9.84 20.51 10.89
C GLU A 35 9.23 19.13 10.62
N LYS A 36 8.37 18.64 11.54
CA LYS A 36 7.65 17.37 11.36
C LYS A 36 6.77 17.39 10.12
N LYS A 37 6.02 18.46 9.89
CA LYS A 37 5.15 18.61 8.72
C LYS A 37 5.95 18.59 7.41
N GLU A 38 7.12 19.22 7.38
CA GLU A 38 8.01 19.15 6.22
C GLU A 38 8.56 17.74 5.98
N ALA A 39 8.95 17.05 7.06
CA ALA A 39 9.42 15.67 6.98
C ALA A 39 8.33 14.71 6.48
N GLU A 40 7.10 14.86 6.95
CA GLU A 40 5.93 14.11 6.47
C GLU A 40 5.68 14.35 4.98
N LYS A 41 5.67 15.61 4.55
CA LYS A 41 5.51 15.95 3.13
C LYS A 41 6.58 15.30 2.24
N LYS A 42 7.83 15.18 2.74
CA LYS A 42 8.91 14.48 2.02
C LYS A 42 8.63 12.97 1.97
N ARG A 43 8.20 12.35 3.07
CA ARG A 43 7.83 10.93 3.11
C ARG A 43 6.66 10.61 2.18
N ASP A 44 5.64 11.45 2.14
CA ASP A 44 4.48 11.26 1.27
C ASP A 44 4.86 11.24 -0.21
N LYS A 45 5.76 12.14 -0.63
CA LYS A 45 6.30 12.14 -2.00
C LYS A 45 7.03 10.85 -2.32
N LEU A 46 7.86 10.35 -1.39
CA LEU A 46 8.56 9.07 -1.58
C LEU A 46 7.58 7.91 -1.69
N ILE A 47 6.56 7.87 -0.84
CA ILE A 47 5.51 6.83 -0.89
C ILE A 47 4.79 6.87 -2.24
N GLN A 48 4.42 8.04 -2.75
CA GLN A 48 3.79 8.18 -4.06
C GLN A 48 4.72 7.69 -5.18
N GLU A 49 6.00 8.04 -5.14
CA GLU A 49 6.98 7.59 -6.13
C GLU A 49 7.19 6.08 -6.08
N HIS A 50 7.30 5.49 -4.88
CA HIS A 50 7.41 4.04 -4.71
C HIS A 50 6.15 3.32 -5.20
N LYS A 51 4.97 3.85 -4.90
CA LYS A 51 3.70 3.28 -5.38
C LYS A 51 3.66 3.24 -6.90
N ARG A 52 4.03 4.35 -7.57
CA ARG A 52 4.12 4.40 -9.04
C ARG A 52 5.10 3.36 -9.58
N ARG A 53 6.30 3.27 -9.00
CA ARG A 53 7.31 2.28 -9.41
C ARG A 53 6.84 0.84 -9.23
N VAL A 54 6.14 0.53 -8.13
CA VAL A 54 5.56 -0.80 -7.91
C VAL A 54 4.51 -1.13 -8.96
N GLN A 55 3.67 -0.14 -9.35
CA GLN A 55 2.70 -0.32 -10.42
C GLN A 55 3.41 -0.58 -11.76
N GLU A 56 4.38 0.24 -12.14
CA GLU A 56 5.15 0.09 -13.39
C GLU A 56 5.84 -1.29 -13.47
N LEU A 57 6.45 -1.74 -12.36
CA LEU A 57 7.07 -3.06 -12.28
C LEU A 57 6.03 -4.19 -12.38
N SER A 58 4.91 -4.07 -11.67
CA SER A 58 3.82 -5.06 -11.76
C SER A 58 3.27 -5.15 -13.18
N ASP A 59 3.09 -4.03 -13.86
CA ASP A 59 2.57 -3.97 -15.23
C ASP A 59 3.57 -4.59 -16.21
N THR A 60 4.87 -4.33 -16.02
CA THR A 60 5.95 -4.94 -16.80
C THR A 60 5.97 -6.45 -16.62
N ILE A 61 5.91 -6.94 -15.38
CA ILE A 61 5.94 -8.38 -15.07
C ILE A 61 4.71 -9.08 -15.66
N LYS A 62 3.54 -8.43 -15.67
CA LYS A 62 2.28 -9.00 -16.14
C LYS A 62 2.00 -8.73 -17.62
N GLN A 63 2.91 -8.06 -18.34
CA GLN A 63 2.69 -7.62 -19.71
C GLN A 63 2.31 -8.76 -20.67
N ASN A 64 2.86 -9.96 -20.45
CA ASN A 64 2.61 -11.14 -21.28
C ASN A 64 1.56 -12.09 -20.68
N ASN A 65 0.95 -11.74 -19.54
CA ASN A 65 -0.02 -12.60 -18.87
C ASN A 65 -1.41 -12.42 -19.49
N ILE A 66 -2.09 -13.53 -19.75
CA ILE A 66 -3.47 -13.54 -20.27
C ILE A 66 -4.40 -14.03 -19.17
N HIS A 67 -5.55 -13.36 -18.99
CA HIS A 67 -6.58 -13.78 -18.04
C HIS A 67 -7.79 -14.34 -18.79
N ILE A 68 -8.09 -15.62 -18.57
CA ILE A 68 -9.21 -16.32 -19.21
C ILE A 68 -10.30 -16.53 -18.17
N ILE A 69 -11.50 -16.05 -18.48
CA ILE A 69 -12.68 -16.11 -17.61
C ILE A 69 -13.76 -17.02 -18.18
N GLY A 70 -14.67 -17.48 -17.33
CA GLY A 70 -15.80 -18.33 -17.74
C GLY A 70 -15.48 -19.82 -17.90
N ILE A 71 -14.26 -20.24 -17.55
CA ILE A 71 -13.85 -21.65 -17.57
C ILE A 71 -14.44 -22.38 -16.35
N PRO A 72 -15.27 -23.43 -16.53
CA PRO A 72 -15.73 -24.27 -15.42
C PRO A 72 -14.57 -24.92 -14.67
N GLU A 73 -14.64 -24.99 -13.34
CA GLU A 73 -13.54 -25.56 -12.54
C GLU A 73 -13.24 -27.03 -12.85
N GLU A 74 -14.23 -27.80 -13.29
CA GLU A 74 -14.07 -29.22 -13.60
C GLU A 74 -13.23 -29.47 -14.86
N GLU A 75 -13.19 -28.51 -15.79
CA GLU A 75 -12.37 -28.62 -17.01
C GLU A 75 -10.88 -28.78 -16.69
N GLU A 76 -10.41 -28.23 -15.57
CA GLU A 76 -9.00 -28.31 -15.17
C GLU A 76 -8.64 -29.63 -14.45
N ARG A 77 -9.63 -30.40 -13.97
CA ARG A 77 -9.43 -31.52 -13.02
C ARG A 77 -8.64 -32.72 -13.58
N GLY A 78 -8.44 -32.80 -14.90
CA GLY A 78 -7.67 -33.87 -15.54
C GLY A 78 -6.43 -33.39 -16.31
N LYS A 79 -6.59 -32.33 -17.10
CA LYS A 79 -5.57 -31.79 -18.02
C LYS A 79 -4.81 -30.58 -17.47
N GLY A 80 -5.18 -30.09 -16.29
CA GLY A 80 -4.62 -28.87 -15.71
C GLY A 80 -5.04 -27.60 -16.45
N ALA A 81 -4.57 -26.44 -15.99
CA ALA A 81 -4.85 -25.15 -16.61
C ALA A 81 -4.18 -25.00 -18.00
N GLU A 82 -3.00 -25.59 -18.18
CA GLU A 82 -2.27 -25.59 -19.45
C GLU A 82 -3.04 -26.38 -20.52
N GLY A 83 -3.50 -27.59 -20.23
CA GLY A 83 -4.27 -28.38 -21.18
C GLY A 83 -5.63 -27.77 -21.54
N VAL A 84 -6.24 -27.00 -20.62
CA VAL A 84 -7.43 -26.19 -20.95
C VAL A 84 -7.07 -25.10 -21.95
N LEU A 85 -5.94 -24.40 -21.75
CA LEU A 85 -5.49 -23.35 -22.67
C LEU A 85 -5.19 -23.91 -24.07
N GLU A 86 -4.51 -25.05 -24.16
CA GLU A 86 -4.23 -25.72 -25.44
C GLU A 86 -5.51 -26.06 -26.20
N GLN A 87 -6.54 -26.57 -25.51
CA GLN A 87 -7.83 -26.86 -26.13
C GLN A 87 -8.53 -25.58 -26.63
N ILE A 88 -8.51 -24.50 -25.85
CA ILE A 88 -9.08 -23.21 -26.26
C ILE A 88 -8.40 -22.69 -27.53
N ILE A 89 -7.07 -22.77 -27.59
CA ILE A 89 -6.30 -22.34 -28.76
C ILE A 89 -6.65 -23.22 -29.97
N ALA A 90 -6.70 -24.54 -29.81
CA ALA A 90 -7.02 -25.46 -30.90
C ALA A 90 -8.45 -25.25 -31.46
N GLU A 91 -9.43 -25.01 -30.59
CA GLU A 91 -10.83 -24.83 -30.98
C GLU A 91 -11.10 -23.45 -31.62
N ASN A 92 -10.47 -22.38 -31.11
CA ASN A 92 -10.78 -21.01 -31.53
C ASN A 92 -9.75 -20.43 -32.51
N PHE A 93 -8.49 -20.88 -32.46
CA PHE A 93 -7.38 -20.35 -33.24
C PHE A 93 -6.59 -21.49 -33.93
N PRO A 94 -7.21 -22.25 -34.84
CA PRO A 94 -6.62 -23.46 -35.44
C PRO A 94 -5.33 -23.22 -36.25
N ASN A 95 -5.05 -21.97 -36.60
CA ASN A 95 -3.82 -21.56 -37.31
C ASN A 95 -2.68 -21.14 -36.36
N MET A 96 -2.98 -20.78 -35.10
CA MET A 96 -1.94 -20.36 -34.13
C MET A 96 -1.05 -21.53 -33.68
N GLY A 97 -1.60 -22.73 -33.54
CA GLY A 97 -0.84 -23.90 -33.08
C GLY A 97 0.10 -24.52 -34.12
N LYS A 98 0.10 -24.04 -35.38
CA LYS A 98 0.93 -24.58 -36.47
C LYS A 98 2.17 -23.73 -36.79
N GLU A 99 2.15 -22.44 -36.43
CA GLU A 99 3.16 -21.47 -36.85
C GLU A 99 3.97 -20.88 -35.69
N THR A 100 3.59 -21.14 -34.44
CA THR A 100 4.20 -20.51 -33.26
C THR A 100 4.54 -21.51 -32.17
N ASP A 101 5.82 -21.60 -31.80
CA ASP A 101 6.30 -22.21 -30.56
C ASP A 101 5.80 -21.38 -29.37
N THR A 102 4.51 -21.54 -29.04
CA THR A 102 3.87 -20.79 -27.97
C THR A 102 4.30 -21.40 -26.64
N GLU A 103 5.42 -20.93 -26.08
CA GLU A 103 5.95 -21.40 -24.81
C GLU A 103 5.12 -20.83 -23.65
N ILE A 104 4.35 -21.68 -22.98
CA ILE A 104 3.61 -21.33 -21.76
C ILE A 104 4.58 -21.49 -20.59
N GLN A 105 4.91 -20.38 -19.91
CA GLN A 105 5.77 -20.45 -18.72
C GLN A 105 5.04 -21.02 -17.51
N GLU A 106 3.80 -20.59 -17.29
CA GLU A 106 2.96 -21.04 -16.19
C GLU A 106 1.48 -20.82 -16.55
N ALA A 107 0.62 -21.77 -16.20
CA ALA A 107 -0.82 -21.63 -16.26
C ALA A 107 -1.43 -22.06 -14.93
N GLN A 108 -2.26 -21.20 -14.33
CA GLN A 108 -2.88 -21.48 -13.03
C GLN A 108 -4.23 -20.77 -12.84
N ARG A 109 -5.10 -21.42 -12.07
CA ARG A 109 -6.36 -20.85 -11.60
C ARG A 109 -6.09 -19.72 -10.60
N THR A 110 -6.75 -18.58 -10.75
CA THR A 110 -6.71 -17.48 -9.78
C THR A 110 -8.11 -17.21 -9.21
N PRO A 111 -8.27 -17.00 -7.89
CA PRO A 111 -7.26 -17.16 -6.85
C PRO A 111 -6.87 -18.63 -6.65
N LEU A 112 -5.62 -18.88 -6.25
CA LEU A 112 -5.19 -20.21 -5.86
C LEU A 112 -6.10 -20.73 -4.74
N ARG A 113 -6.57 -21.98 -4.87
CA ARG A 113 -7.45 -22.60 -3.87
C ARG A 113 -6.77 -22.52 -2.49
N HIS A 114 -7.34 -21.69 -1.61
CA HIS A 114 -6.98 -21.72 -0.20
C HIS A 114 -7.64 -22.94 0.42
N ASN A 115 -6.84 -23.94 0.78
CA ASN A 115 -7.33 -25.06 1.57
C ASN A 115 -7.79 -24.53 2.93
N LEU A 116 -9.10 -24.41 3.14
CA LEU A 116 -9.72 -24.00 4.41
C LEU A 116 -9.60 -25.04 5.54
N ASN A 117 -8.82 -26.11 5.35
CA ASN A 117 -8.67 -27.19 6.32
C ASN A 117 -7.59 -26.94 7.39
N GLN A 118 -7.28 -25.68 7.71
CA GLN A 118 -6.63 -25.37 8.98
C GLN A 118 -7.71 -25.16 10.05
N SER A 119 -8.21 -26.29 10.57
CA SER A 119 -8.91 -26.30 11.85
C SER A 119 -8.00 -25.66 12.88
N SER A 120 -8.32 -24.44 13.32
CA SER A 120 -7.73 -23.85 14.52
C SER A 120 -8.21 -24.70 15.68
N ALA A 121 -7.31 -25.49 16.27
CA ALA A 121 -7.52 -26.15 17.54
C ALA A 121 -7.34 -25.14 18.69
#